data_AF-A0A3D4G429-F1
#
_entry.id   AF-A0A3D4G429-F1
#
_cell.length_a   1.000
_cell.length_b   1.000
_cell.length_c   1.000
_cell.angle_alpha   90.00
_cell.angle_beta   90.00
_cell.angle_gamma   90.00
#
_symmetry.space_group_name_H-M   'P 1'
#
loop_
_entity.id
_entity.type
_entity.pdbx_description
1 polymer ?
#
loop_
_entity_poly.entity_id
_entity_poly.type
_entity_poly.pdbx_seq_one_letter_code
_entity_poly.pdbx_strand_id
1 'polypeptide(L)'
;MGTKLPVFYNCANCPGYCCTYHQIPVSSADIRRLARRFGLDEDVARTRFTKSAEDGKGRVMRHREDAIFQTACRFLHPETRRCTVYQHRPHACRSYPGTPRCGYYDFLMAERSRQEEDDLVVAAWVTDD
;
A
#
# COMPACT_ATOMS: atom_id res chain seq x y z
N MET A 1 -26.74 -14.49 5.30
CA MET A 1 -26.13 -13.14 5.42
C MET A 1 -25.04 -13.25 6.48
N GLY A 2 -23.78 -13.35 6.08
CA GLY A 2 -22.69 -13.64 7.03
C GLY A 2 -22.41 -12.46 7.95
N THR A 3 -22.25 -12.72 9.24
CA THR A 3 -21.91 -11.70 10.25
C THR A 3 -20.57 -11.05 9.88
N LYS A 4 -20.55 -9.72 9.75
CA LYS A 4 -19.32 -8.97 9.48
C LYS A 4 -18.42 -9.09 10.72
N LEU A 5 -17.25 -9.71 10.57
CA LEU A 5 -16.28 -9.83 11.65
C LEU A 5 -15.76 -8.44 12.09
N PRO A 6 -15.48 -8.23 13.38
CA PRO A 6 -14.85 -7.00 13.87
C PRO A 6 -13.46 -6.83 13.24
N VAL A 7 -13.05 -5.58 12.98
CA VAL A 7 -11.75 -5.23 12.39
C VAL A 7 -10.80 -4.77 13.50
N PHE A 8 -9.59 -5.32 13.54
CA PHE A 8 -8.60 -5.09 14.61
C PHE A 8 -7.38 -4.28 14.14
N TYR A 9 -7.54 -3.45 13.11
CA TYR A 9 -6.47 -2.59 12.61
C TYR A 9 -6.99 -1.21 12.21
N ASN A 10 -6.12 -0.20 12.27
CA ASN A 10 -6.45 1.15 11.82
C ASN A 10 -5.42 1.65 10.79
N CYS A 11 -5.80 1.69 9.51
CA CYS A 11 -4.93 2.20 8.46
C CYS A 11 -4.59 3.69 8.59
N ALA A 12 -5.37 4.47 9.35
CA ALA A 12 -5.05 5.88 9.63
C ALA A 12 -3.95 6.03 10.69
N ASN A 13 -3.62 4.96 11.41
CA ASN A 13 -2.58 4.90 12.42
C ASN A 13 -1.43 3.96 12.00
N CYS A 14 -1.18 3.83 10.69
CA CYS A 14 -0.15 2.97 10.12
C CYS A 14 0.72 3.81 9.17
N PRO A 15 2.05 3.62 9.14
CA PRO A 15 2.95 4.37 8.24
C PRO A 15 2.81 3.96 6.76
N GLY A 16 1.88 3.06 6.44
CA GLY A 16 1.58 2.65 5.08
C GLY A 16 2.31 1.38 4.62
N TYR A 17 2.56 0.40 5.50
CA TYR A 17 3.27 -0.84 5.14
C TYR A 17 2.70 -1.57 3.92
N CYS A 18 1.38 -1.56 3.72
CA CYS A 18 0.79 -2.17 2.52
C CYS A 18 1.21 -1.50 1.20
N CYS A 19 1.73 -0.27 1.26
CA CYS A 19 2.26 0.45 0.11
C CYS A 19 3.74 0.16 -0.16
N THR A 20 4.42 -0.64 0.68
CA THR A 20 5.85 -0.95 0.52
C THR A 20 6.10 -2.29 -0.16
N TYR A 21 5.07 -3.13 -0.31
CA TYR A 21 5.18 -4.37 -1.09
C TYR A 21 5.59 -4.08 -2.54
N HIS A 22 6.67 -4.72 -3.00
CA HIS A 22 7.23 -4.44 -4.33
C HIS A 22 6.32 -4.92 -5.48
N GLN A 23 5.59 -6.01 -5.28
CA GLN A 23 4.73 -6.66 -6.28
C GLN A 23 3.25 -6.50 -5.90
N ILE A 24 2.70 -5.28 -5.97
CA ILE A 24 1.25 -5.05 -5.80
C ILE A 24 0.56 -5.21 -7.16
N PRO A 25 -0.13 -6.34 -7.43
CA PRO A 25 -0.70 -6.61 -8.75
C PRO A 25 -1.85 -5.68 -9.09
N VAL A 26 -1.96 -5.34 -10.38
CA VAL A 26 -3.02 -4.50 -10.91
C VAL A 26 -3.61 -5.08 -12.20
N SER A 27 -4.94 -5.09 -12.26
CA SER A 27 -5.68 -5.47 -13.46
C SER A 27 -5.91 -4.27 -14.39
N SER A 28 -6.32 -4.52 -15.64
CA SER A 28 -6.79 -3.45 -16.54
C SER A 28 -7.99 -2.68 -15.94
N ALA A 29 -8.84 -3.33 -15.16
CA ALA A 29 -9.95 -2.67 -14.47
C ALA A 29 -9.46 -1.70 -13.37
N ASP A 30 -8.38 -2.04 -12.67
CA ASP A 30 -7.74 -1.15 -11.70
C ASP A 30 -7.08 0.04 -12.40
N ILE A 31 -6.43 -0.19 -13.54
CA ILE A 31 -5.85 0.88 -14.36
C ILE A 31 -6.93 1.85 -14.81
N ARG A 32 -8.06 1.37 -15.35
CA ARG A 32 -9.21 2.24 -15.71
C ARG A 32 -9.73 3.03 -14.51
N ARG A 33 -9.75 2.42 -13.34
CA ARG A 33 -10.21 3.07 -12.11
C ARG A 33 -9.29 4.22 -11.71
N LEU A 34 -7.98 4.03 -11.82
CA LEU A 34 -6.98 5.06 -11.60
C LEU A 34 -7.06 6.15 -12.68
N ALA A 35 -7.19 5.77 -13.95
CA ALA A 35 -7.35 6.69 -15.07
C ALA A 35 -8.51 7.67 -14.84
N ARG A 36 -9.69 7.15 -14.47
CA ARG A 36 -10.86 7.96 -14.11
C ARG A 36 -10.63 8.93 -12.95
N ARG A 37 -9.84 8.55 -11.94
CA ARG A 37 -9.54 9.44 -10.80
C ARG A 37 -8.77 10.68 -11.25
N PHE A 38 -7.89 10.53 -12.23
CA PHE A 38 -6.99 11.60 -12.69
C PHE A 38 -7.42 12.24 -14.01
N GLY A 39 -8.56 11.83 -14.60
CA GLY A 39 -9.00 12.31 -15.90
C GLY A 39 -8.02 12.00 -17.03
N LEU A 40 -7.37 10.83 -16.97
CA LEU A 40 -6.37 10.39 -17.94
C LEU A 40 -6.92 9.28 -18.83
N ASP A 41 -6.32 9.12 -20.02
CA ASP A 41 -6.51 7.93 -20.84
C ASP A 41 -5.95 6.67 -20.14
N GLU A 42 -6.52 5.50 -20.46
CA GLU A 42 -6.12 4.23 -19.84
C GLU A 42 -4.62 3.95 -20.08
N ASP A 43 -4.10 4.20 -21.28
CA ASP A 43 -2.70 3.93 -21.62
C ASP A 43 -1.72 4.90 -20.95
N VAL A 44 -2.13 6.16 -20.80
CA VAL A 44 -1.37 7.15 -20.02
C VAL A 44 -1.32 6.71 -18.56
N ALA A 45 -2.47 6.34 -17.97
CA ALA A 45 -2.54 5.84 -16.60
C ALA A 45 -1.74 4.54 -16.40
N ARG A 46 -1.80 3.62 -17.37
CA ARG A 46 -1.05 2.36 -17.40
C ARG A 46 0.44 2.64 -17.30
N THR A 47 0.98 3.46 -18.20
CA THR A 47 2.42 3.77 -18.24
C THR A 47 2.85 4.57 -17.03
N ARG A 48 2.04 5.55 -16.62
CA ARG A 48 2.36 6.44 -15.49
C ARG A 48 2.34 5.67 -14.17
N PHE A 49 1.28 4.93 -13.87
CA PHE A 49 1.04 4.42 -12.51
C PHE A 49 1.52 3.00 -12.25
N THR A 50 1.90 2.26 -13.30
CA THR A 50 2.21 0.83 -13.19
C THR A 50 3.49 0.50 -13.94
N LYS A 51 4.09 -0.65 -13.64
CA LYS A 51 5.22 -1.24 -14.37
C LYS A 51 4.95 -2.72 -14.64
N SER A 52 5.73 -3.36 -15.49
CA SER A 52 5.69 -4.82 -15.63
C SER A 52 6.11 -5.47 -14.31
N ALA A 53 5.45 -6.59 -13.97
CA ALA A 53 5.86 -7.41 -12.82
C ALA A 53 7.26 -8.01 -13.06
N GLU A 54 7.99 -8.36 -11.99
CA GLU A 54 9.35 -8.93 -12.11
C GLU A 54 9.35 -10.29 -12.81
N ASP A 55 8.30 -11.09 -12.60
CA ASP A 55 8.10 -12.39 -13.25
C ASP A 55 7.63 -12.26 -14.71
N GLY A 56 7.47 -11.04 -15.22
CA GLY A 56 6.95 -10.73 -16.55
C GLY A 56 5.44 -10.98 -16.70
N LYS A 57 4.73 -11.44 -15.67
CA LYS A 57 3.31 -11.82 -15.75
C LYS A 57 2.43 -10.68 -15.25
N GLY A 58 2.10 -9.79 -16.18
CA GLY A 58 1.16 -8.70 -15.93
C GLY A 58 1.84 -7.45 -15.39
N ARG A 59 1.14 -6.74 -14.50
CA ARG A 59 1.55 -5.40 -14.08
C ARG A 59 1.40 -5.22 -12.59
N VAL A 60 2.27 -4.39 -12.04
CA VAL A 60 2.27 -3.99 -10.64
C VAL A 60 2.32 -2.48 -10.48
N MET A 61 1.92 -2.00 -9.31
CA MET A 61 2.02 -0.59 -8.96
C MET A 61 3.46 -0.08 -9.08
N ARG A 62 3.61 1.12 -9.63
CA ARG A 62 4.93 1.78 -9.70
C ARG A 62 5.27 2.43 -8.35
N HIS A 63 6.49 2.19 -7.89
CA HIS A 63 7.04 2.85 -6.72
C HIS A 63 7.78 4.14 -7.09
N ARG A 64 8.00 4.97 -6.08
CA ARG A 64 8.94 6.10 -6.08
C ARG A 64 9.80 6.00 -4.83
N GLU A 65 10.87 6.78 -4.77
CA GLU A 65 11.68 6.91 -3.57
C GLU A 65 10.83 7.34 -2.36
N ASP A 66 11.16 6.75 -1.21
CA ASP A 66 10.51 7.01 0.07
C ASP A 66 11.55 7.08 1.18
N ALA A 67 11.48 8.12 2.01
CA ALA A 67 12.46 8.37 3.05
C ALA A 67 12.44 7.32 4.18
N ILE A 68 11.34 6.58 4.34
CA ILE A 68 11.15 5.62 5.43
C ILE A 68 11.30 4.19 4.95
N PHE A 69 10.92 3.89 3.70
CA PHE A 69 10.89 2.52 3.15
C PHE A 69 11.73 2.32 1.89
N GLN A 70 12.68 3.22 1.58
CA GLN A 70 13.55 3.28 0.39
C GLN A 70 12.73 3.54 -0.87
N THR A 71 11.74 2.71 -1.12
CA THR A 71 10.72 2.92 -2.14
C THR A 71 9.34 2.57 -1.60
N ALA A 72 8.33 3.32 -2.05
CA ALA A 72 6.94 3.02 -1.75
C ALA A 72 6.05 3.30 -2.96
N CYS A 73 4.85 2.71 -2.97
CA CYS A 73 3.82 3.00 -3.95
C CYS A 73 3.67 4.51 -4.13
N ARG A 74 3.69 4.96 -5.39
CA ARG A 74 3.66 6.39 -5.74
C ARG A 74 2.44 7.17 -5.23
N PHE A 75 1.41 6.48 -4.73
CA PHE A 75 0.21 7.09 -4.17
C PHE A 75 0.22 7.18 -2.65
N LEU A 76 1.25 6.67 -1.97
CA LEU A 76 1.46 6.96 -0.55
C LEU A 76 1.77 8.46 -0.38
N HIS A 77 1.05 9.14 0.51
CA HIS A 77 1.36 10.54 0.80
C HIS A 77 2.67 10.61 1.59
N PRO A 78 3.63 11.49 1.22
CA PRO A 78 4.96 11.50 1.84
C PRO A 78 4.90 11.78 3.35
N GLU A 79 4.08 12.76 3.75
CA GLU A 79 3.93 13.17 5.15
C GLU A 79 2.83 12.38 5.88
N THR A 80 1.57 12.52 5.47
CA THR A 80 0.43 11.89 6.19
C THR A 80 0.43 10.36 6.15
N ARG A 81 1.28 9.73 5.33
CA ARG A 81 1.37 8.28 5.13
C ARG A 81 0.05 7.59 4.75
N ARG A 82 -0.92 8.36 4.21
CA ARG A 82 -2.20 7.84 3.73
C ARG A 82 -2.20 7.68 2.21
N CYS A 83 -2.97 6.71 1.72
CA CYS A 83 -3.15 6.52 0.28
C CYS A 83 -3.95 7.68 -0.32
N THR A 84 -3.35 8.41 -1.25
CA THR A 84 -3.98 9.55 -1.97
C THR A 84 -5.08 9.14 -2.94
N VAL A 85 -5.19 7.84 -3.24
CA VAL A 85 -6.24 7.26 -4.08
C VAL A 85 -7.13 6.27 -3.31
N TYR A 86 -7.35 6.48 -2.00
CA TYR A 86 -8.04 5.50 -1.13
C TYR A 86 -9.35 4.94 -1.71
N GLN A 87 -10.20 5.80 -2.31
CA GLN A 87 -11.46 5.40 -2.93
C GLN A 87 -11.30 4.70 -4.29
N HIS A 88 -10.15 4.88 -4.94
CA HIS A 88 -9.81 4.35 -6.27
C HIS A 88 -8.72 3.28 -6.23
N ARG A 89 -8.40 2.76 -5.04
CA ARG A 89 -7.44 1.70 -4.82
C ARG A 89 -7.65 0.50 -5.76
N PRO A 90 -6.58 -0.13 -6.25
CA PRO A 90 -6.64 -1.43 -6.91
C PRO A 90 -7.30 -2.49 -6.03
N HIS A 91 -7.76 -3.59 -6.62
CA HIS A 91 -8.36 -4.71 -5.89
C HIS A 91 -7.44 -5.22 -4.76
N ALA A 92 -6.17 -5.49 -5.05
CA ALA A 92 -5.20 -5.96 -4.06
C ALA A 92 -5.13 -5.04 -2.82
N CYS A 93 -5.12 -3.72 -3.02
CA CYS A 93 -5.07 -2.73 -1.95
C CYS A 93 -6.38 -2.60 -1.15
N ARG A 94 -7.53 -2.98 -1.74
CA ARG A 94 -8.83 -3.00 -1.03
C ARG A 94 -9.00 -4.26 -0.20
N SER A 95 -8.52 -5.37 -0.76
CA SER A 95 -8.63 -6.68 -0.13
C SER A 95 -7.65 -6.82 1.03
N TYR A 96 -6.52 -6.10 1.03
CA TYR A 96 -5.56 -6.11 2.12
C TYR A 96 -6.17 -5.67 3.47
N PRO A 97 -5.89 -6.37 4.59
CA PRO A 97 -4.97 -7.52 4.74
C PRO A 97 -5.61 -8.89 4.43
N GLY A 98 -6.86 -8.92 3.99
CA GLY A 98 -7.60 -10.14 3.64
C GLY A 98 -8.23 -10.85 4.84
N THR A 99 -7.94 -10.36 6.05
CA THR A 99 -8.43 -10.93 7.31
C THR A 99 -8.82 -9.81 8.30
N PRO A 100 -9.50 -10.13 9.42
CA PRO A 100 -9.80 -9.16 10.47
C PRO A 100 -8.58 -8.47 11.10
N ARG A 101 -7.39 -9.05 10.98
CA ARG A 101 -6.15 -8.55 11.59
C ARG A 101 -5.10 -8.20 10.53
N CYS A 102 -4.22 -7.27 10.85
CA CYS A 102 -3.08 -6.91 10.02
C CYS A 102 -1.81 -7.18 10.83
N GLY A 103 -0.99 -8.16 10.41
CA GLY A 103 0.21 -8.55 11.15
C GLY A 103 1.19 -7.40 11.37
N TYR A 104 1.38 -6.52 10.38
CA TYR A 104 2.21 -5.33 10.56
C TYR A 104 1.63 -4.32 11.54
N TYR A 105 0.31 -4.17 11.58
CA TYR A 105 -0.32 -3.26 12.54
C TYR A 105 -0.20 -3.83 13.96
N ASP A 106 -0.43 -5.13 14.13
CA ASP A 106 -0.28 -5.81 15.41
C ASP A 106 1.15 -5.67 15.95
N PHE A 107 2.14 -5.92 15.08
CA PHE A 107 3.55 -5.72 15.42
C PHE A 107 3.87 -4.27 15.77
N LEU A 108 3.45 -3.30 14.94
CA LEU A 108 3.69 -1.88 15.18
C LEU A 108 3.10 -1.43 16.53
N MET A 109 1.86 -1.81 16.84
CA MET A 109 1.23 -1.44 18.10
C MET A 109 1.92 -2.08 19.31
N ALA A 110 2.43 -3.30 19.17
CA ALA A 110 3.22 -3.94 20.22
C ALA A 110 4.53 -3.19 20.48
N GLU A 111 5.23 -2.76 19.42
CA GLU A 111 6.48 -1.99 19.57
C GLU A 111 6.25 -0.60 20.15
N ARG A 112 5.24 0.15 19.65
CA ARG A 112 4.83 1.44 20.21
C ARG A 112 4.49 1.34 21.69
N SER A 113 3.76 0.31 22.07
CA SER A 113 3.36 0.09 23.47
C SER A 113 4.55 -0.25 24.38
N ARG A 114 5.54 -1.01 23.90
CA ARG A 114 6.71 -1.39 24.72
C ARG A 114 7.69 -0.25 24.91
N GLN A 115 7.81 0.60 23.89
CA GLN A 115 8.75 1.72 23.88
C GLN A 115 8.10 3.03 24.34
N GLU A 116 6.78 3.01 24.60
CA GLU A 116 6.00 4.19 24.99
C GLU A 116 6.12 5.34 23.97
N GLU A 117 6.25 5.01 22.69
CA GLU A 117 6.46 5.95 21.58
C GLU A 117 5.32 5.77 20.55
N ASP A 118 4.29 6.61 20.63
CA ASP A 118 3.08 6.48 19.80
C ASP A 118 3.30 6.74 18.32
N ASP A 119 4.34 7.49 17.95
CA ASP A 119 4.69 7.85 16.58
C ASP A 119 5.77 6.97 15.96
N LEU A 120 6.34 6.02 16.72
CA LEU A 120 7.35 5.08 16.26
C LEU A 120 6.96 4.47 14.91
N VAL A 121 7.93 4.39 14.00
CA VAL A 121 7.83 3.69 12.73
C VAL A 121 8.92 2.65 12.65
N VAL A 122 8.54 1.39 12.55
CA VAL A 122 9.50 0.29 12.42
C VAL A 122 9.75 0.00 10.94
N ALA A 123 10.98 0.19 10.48
CA ALA A 123 11.40 -0.20 9.14
C ALA A 123 12.56 -1.21 9.25
N ALA A 124 12.48 -2.29 8.48
CA ALA A 124 13.55 -3.27 8.37
C ALA A 124 14.15 -3.16 6.97
N TRP A 125 15.47 -3.15 6.90
CA TRP A 125 16.24 -3.08 5.67
C TRP A 125 17.07 -4.33 5.54
N VAL A 126 17.09 -4.92 4.35
CA VAL A 126 18.12 -5.90 4.01
C VAL A 126 19.33 -5.09 3.58
N THR A 127 20.42 -5.20 4.33
CA THR A 127 21.72 -4.70 3.89
C THR A 127 22.26 -5.67 2.86
N ASP A 128 22.61 -5.17 1.68
CA ASP A 128 23.39 -5.95 0.74
C ASP A 128 24.84 -5.98 1.28
N ASP A 129 25.32 -7.16 1.68
CA ASP A 129 26.74 -7.42 1.92
C ASP A 129 27.52 -7.40 0.60
#